data_AF-A0A1J5CWH6-F1
#
_entry.id   AF-A0A1J5CWH6-F1
#
_cell.length_a   1.000
_cell.length_b   1.000
_cell.length_c   1.000
_cell.angle_alpha   90.00
_cell.angle_beta   90.00
_cell.angle_gamma   90.00
#
_symmetry.space_group_name_H-M   'P 1'
#
loop_
_entity.id
_entity.type
_entity.pdbx_description
1 polymer ?
#
loop_
_entity_poly.entity_id
_entity_poly.type
_entity_poly.pdbx_seq_one_letter_code
_entity_poly.pdbx_strand_id
1 'polypeptide(L)'
;MNRLSTSLVTLVLTALMLGLTGCNLFDGLDSALAARTNQELITEGNLALESGDFAAAEEHFDKLLSKGSQDDSTMRGKGETTAGKAGFSLLKVLDALQNGAGPYDTGPVCFRTVQIGTKRSGIEQGVTWMSRIAVPNRADRLSRGLMKLCATVNLLLEKYDTNGNHRLDQYDEIDFNTNDKNTSAWPQVYQDLITGPSPTGETLEQAFADLAYGFDGRGASWSFITPIIGQTYSGTFTDINRDTILALGNLADRIAAANPYFDRNLASFSAAIRLIDGAE
;
A
#
# COMPACT_ATOMS: atom_id res chain seq x y z
N MET A 1 14.07 53.48 53.62
CA MET A 1 14.19 53.33 52.16
C MET A 1 14.99 52.07 51.81
N ASN A 2 14.48 50.84 52.03
CA ASN A 2 15.27 49.63 51.69
C ASN A 2 14.48 48.33 51.42
N ARG A 3 13.14 48.36 51.31
CA ARG A 3 12.33 47.15 51.04
C ARG A 3 11.88 47.01 49.58
N LEU A 4 11.79 48.11 48.83
CA LEU A 4 11.43 48.10 47.41
C LEU A 4 12.57 47.62 46.50
N SER A 5 13.84 47.83 46.89
CA SER A 5 14.99 47.36 46.10
C SER A 5 15.20 45.86 46.20
N THR A 6 14.94 45.25 47.36
CA THR A 6 15.13 43.81 47.57
C THR A 6 14.11 42.99 46.80
N SER A 7 12.83 43.40 46.78
CA SER A 7 11.79 42.70 46.02
C SER A 7 11.99 42.77 44.51
N LEU A 8 12.46 43.92 43.98
CA LEU A 8 12.76 44.06 42.56
C LEU A 8 13.97 43.23 42.14
N VAL A 9 15.02 43.21 42.97
CA VAL A 9 16.22 42.38 42.75
C VAL A 9 15.87 40.89 42.82
N THR A 10 14.98 40.48 43.72
CA THR A 10 14.55 39.07 43.83
C THR A 10 13.73 38.65 42.61
N LEU A 11 12.83 39.51 42.11
CA LEU A 11 12.02 39.22 40.92
C LEU A 11 12.90 39.11 39.65
N VAL A 12 13.88 40.01 39.52
CA VAL A 12 14.85 40.00 38.41
C VAL A 12 15.78 38.80 38.49
N LEU A 13 16.26 38.41 39.68
CA LEU A 13 17.07 37.19 39.84
C LEU A 13 16.27 35.91 39.59
N THR A 14 14.98 35.87 39.94
CA THR A 14 14.12 34.70 39.68
C THR A 14 13.82 34.57 38.19
N ALA A 15 13.60 35.69 37.48
CA ALA A 15 13.46 35.72 36.03
C ALA A 15 14.77 35.36 35.29
N LEU A 16 15.93 35.78 35.81
CA LEU A 16 17.25 35.40 35.27
C LEU A 16 17.60 33.92 35.55
N MET A 17 17.20 33.36 36.69
CA MET A 17 17.35 31.93 37.00
C MET A 17 16.46 31.04 36.12
N LEU A 18 15.25 31.50 35.78
CA LEU A 18 14.37 30.86 34.78
C LEU A 18 14.94 30.99 33.35
N GLY A 19 15.68 32.06 33.06
CA GLY A 19 16.41 32.22 31.79
C GLY A 19 17.67 31.35 31.66
N LEU A 20 18.36 31.05 32.78
CA LEU A 20 19.59 30.23 32.80
C LEU A 20 19.33 28.71 32.84
N THR A 21 18.09 28.29 33.09
CA THR A 21 17.62 26.90 32.93
C THR A 21 16.87 26.68 31.60
N GLY A 22 16.86 27.70 30.74
CA GLY A 22 15.99 27.87 29.57
C GLY A 22 16.29 27.03 28.33
N CYS A 23 17.15 26.01 28.38
CA CYS A 23 17.35 25.12 27.22
C CYS A 23 16.62 23.77 27.31
N ASN A 24 15.99 23.41 28.45
CA ASN A 24 15.33 22.10 28.58
C ASN A 24 13.84 22.17 28.92
N LEU A 25 13.37 23.24 29.56
CA LEU A 25 11.96 23.37 29.95
C LEU A 25 11.06 23.79 28.77
N PHE A 26 11.57 24.67 27.90
CA PHE A 26 10.89 25.08 26.68
C PHE A 26 10.87 23.97 25.64
N ASP A 27 11.95 23.21 25.48
CA ASP A 27 11.98 22.01 24.63
C ASP A 27 10.93 20.97 25.07
N GLY A 28 10.77 20.76 26.38
CA GLY A 28 9.74 19.87 26.91
C GLY A 28 8.30 20.38 26.66
N LEU A 29 8.10 21.70 26.72
CA LEU A 29 6.79 22.32 26.51
C LEU A 29 6.44 22.38 25.01
N ASP A 30 7.38 22.77 24.16
CA ASP A 30 7.24 22.79 22.70
C ASP A 30 7.08 21.38 22.15
N SER A 31 7.82 20.39 22.68
CA SER A 31 7.62 18.99 22.33
C SER A 31 6.22 18.49 22.75
N ALA A 32 5.74 18.84 23.95
CA ALA A 32 4.41 18.47 24.41
C ALA A 32 3.29 19.15 23.61
N LEU A 33 3.43 20.44 23.30
CA LEU A 33 2.51 21.20 22.46
C LEU A 33 2.51 20.67 21.02
N ALA A 34 3.69 20.44 20.43
CA ALA A 34 3.84 19.89 19.10
C ALA A 34 3.28 18.46 19.00
N ALA A 35 3.52 17.62 20.00
CA ALA A 35 2.94 16.27 20.09
C ALA A 35 1.42 16.32 20.17
N ARG A 36 0.87 17.24 20.98
CA ARG A 36 -0.57 17.47 21.05
C ARG A 36 -1.14 17.94 19.71
N THR A 37 -0.45 18.85 19.02
CA THR A 37 -0.88 19.31 17.69
C THR A 37 -0.76 18.22 16.64
N ASN A 38 0.28 17.38 16.72
CA ASN A 38 0.46 16.27 15.78
C ASN A 38 -0.60 15.19 15.99
N GLN A 39 -0.89 14.84 17.24
CA GLN A 39 -1.95 13.88 17.57
C GLN A 39 -3.33 14.38 17.14
N GLU A 40 -3.61 15.68 17.30
CA GLU A 40 -4.83 16.32 16.78
C GLU A 40 -4.91 16.18 15.25
N LEU A 41 -3.84 16.53 14.51
CA LEU A 41 -3.79 16.35 13.05
C LEU A 41 -3.94 14.89 12.60
N ILE A 42 -3.34 13.94 13.32
CA ILE A 42 -3.53 12.50 13.04
C ILE A 42 -4.99 12.12 13.22
N THR A 43 -5.64 12.60 14.29
CA THR A 43 -7.03 12.27 14.60
C THR A 43 -7.98 12.86 13.55
N GLU A 44 -7.79 14.13 13.19
CA GLU A 44 -8.58 14.80 12.14
C GLU A 44 -8.36 14.15 10.76
N GLY A 45 -7.11 13.81 10.42
CA GLY A 45 -6.78 13.10 9.19
C GLY A 45 -7.44 11.72 9.11
N ASN A 46 -7.44 10.96 10.21
CA ASN A 46 -8.12 9.65 10.26
C ASN A 46 -9.64 9.80 10.14
N LEU A 47 -10.25 10.80 10.78
CA LEU A 47 -11.68 11.07 10.65
C LEU A 47 -12.06 11.44 9.20
N ALA A 48 -11.20 12.21 8.53
CA ALA A 48 -11.37 12.54 7.11
C ALA A 48 -11.24 11.28 6.23
N LEU A 49 -10.28 10.40 6.51
CA LEU A 49 -10.15 9.10 5.82
C LEU A 49 -11.40 8.23 5.99
N GLU A 50 -11.91 8.10 7.21
CA GLU A 50 -13.09 7.28 7.52
C GLU A 50 -14.36 7.80 6.84
N SER A 51 -14.46 9.12 6.64
CA SER A 51 -15.56 9.76 5.91
C SER A 51 -15.37 9.80 4.39
N GLY A 52 -14.21 9.36 3.88
CA GLY A 52 -13.86 9.39 2.46
C GLY A 52 -13.48 10.78 1.93
N ASP A 53 -13.27 11.76 2.80
CA ASP A 53 -12.76 13.08 2.43
C ASP A 53 -11.23 13.05 2.31
N PHE A 54 -10.76 12.48 1.20
CA PHE A 54 -9.33 12.35 0.94
C PHE A 54 -8.63 13.70 0.71
N ALA A 55 -9.36 14.77 0.40
CA ALA A 55 -8.77 16.10 0.25
C ALA A 55 -8.43 16.69 1.62
N ALA A 56 -9.36 16.63 2.57
CA ALA A 56 -9.11 17.04 3.95
C ALA A 56 -8.03 16.16 4.60
N ALA A 57 -8.09 14.83 4.41
CA ALA A 57 -7.07 13.93 4.93
C ALA A 57 -5.66 14.29 4.41
N GLU A 58 -5.54 14.64 3.13
CA GLU A 58 -4.26 15.06 2.53
C GLU A 58 -3.73 16.33 3.19
N GLU A 59 -4.58 17.32 3.44
CA GLU A 59 -4.17 18.56 4.12
C GLU A 59 -3.56 18.26 5.49
N HIS A 60 -4.20 17.40 6.29
CA HIS A 60 -3.72 17.06 7.63
C HIS A 60 -2.40 16.28 7.59
N PHE A 61 -2.28 15.26 6.74
CA PHE A 61 -1.07 14.43 6.66
C PHE A 61 0.11 15.16 5.97
N ASP A 62 -0.14 16.03 4.99
CA ASP A 62 0.91 16.85 4.39
C ASP A 62 1.42 17.91 5.36
N LYS A 63 0.53 18.46 6.20
CA LYS A 63 0.96 19.34 7.30
C LYS A 63 1.85 18.60 8.30
N LEU A 64 1.52 17.36 8.68
CA LEU A 64 2.38 16.54 9.54
C LEU A 64 3.76 16.30 8.91
N LEU A 65 3.80 15.94 7.62
CA LEU A 65 5.06 15.76 6.88
C LEU A 65 5.88 17.05 6.80
N SER A 66 5.23 18.20 6.55
CA SER A 66 5.91 19.51 6.51
C SER A 66 6.54 19.91 7.85
N LYS A 67 5.99 19.40 8.96
CA LYS A 67 6.54 19.56 10.31
C LYS A 67 7.64 18.53 10.62
N GLY A 68 8.02 17.68 9.65
CA GLY A 68 9.04 16.65 9.82
C GLY A 68 8.56 15.38 10.50
N SER A 69 7.24 15.18 10.66
CA SER A 69 6.72 13.92 11.21
C SER A 69 7.05 12.75 10.27
N GLN A 70 7.67 11.72 10.83
CA GLN A 70 7.96 10.47 10.11
C GLN A 70 7.42 9.24 10.85
N ASP A 71 6.45 9.44 11.74
CA ASP A 71 5.86 8.33 12.48
C ASP A 71 4.99 7.42 11.60
N ASP A 72 4.80 6.18 12.07
CA ASP A 72 4.04 5.14 11.37
C ASP A 72 2.60 5.58 11.05
N SER A 73 1.99 6.39 11.93
CA SER A 73 0.63 6.93 11.73
C SER A 73 0.57 7.94 10.59
N THR A 74 1.58 8.81 10.46
CA THR A 74 1.70 9.76 9.35
C THR A 74 1.93 9.02 8.04
N MET A 75 2.82 8.01 8.04
CA MET A 75 3.10 7.19 6.84
C MET A 75 1.88 6.39 6.39
N ARG A 76 1.16 5.76 7.33
CA ARG A 76 -0.12 5.08 7.09
C ARG A 76 -1.13 6.04 6.47
N GLY A 77 -1.40 7.16 7.16
CA GLY A 77 -2.39 8.14 6.74
C GLY A 77 -2.08 8.71 5.37
N LYS A 78 -0.82 9.03 5.08
CA LYS A 78 -0.41 9.49 3.75
C LYS A 78 -0.57 8.41 2.68
N GLY A 79 -0.21 7.17 2.98
CA GLY A 79 -0.37 6.05 2.06
C GLY A 79 -1.83 5.79 1.69
N GLU A 80 -2.69 5.69 2.69
CA GLU A 80 -4.14 5.47 2.52
C GLU A 80 -4.83 6.64 1.83
N THR A 81 -4.45 7.89 2.17
CA THR A 81 -4.96 9.08 1.49
C THR A 81 -4.59 9.09 0.02
N THR A 82 -3.32 8.82 -0.30
CA THR A 82 -2.80 8.86 -1.67
C THR A 82 -3.46 7.79 -2.54
N ALA A 83 -3.58 6.56 -2.02
CA ALA A 83 -4.29 5.49 -2.69
C ALA A 83 -5.81 5.78 -2.78
N GLY A 84 -6.41 6.36 -1.75
CA GLY A 84 -7.82 6.74 -1.70
C GLY A 84 -8.20 7.76 -2.77
N LYS A 85 -7.40 8.81 -2.97
CA LYS A 85 -7.54 9.76 -4.08
C LYS A 85 -7.43 9.10 -5.46
N ALA A 86 -6.70 7.99 -5.52
CA ALA A 86 -6.58 7.17 -6.72
C ALA A 86 -7.73 6.16 -6.89
N GLY A 87 -8.74 6.17 -6.01
CA GLY A 87 -9.91 5.31 -6.09
C GLY A 87 -9.81 4.03 -5.26
N PHE A 88 -8.69 3.77 -4.57
CA PHE A 88 -8.55 2.60 -3.71
C PHE A 88 -9.47 2.71 -2.49
N SER A 89 -10.17 1.64 -2.17
CA SER A 89 -10.91 1.49 -0.92
C SER A 89 -10.79 0.05 -0.48
N LEU A 90 -10.24 -0.17 0.72
CA LEU A 90 -10.02 -1.49 1.28
C LEU A 90 -11.29 -2.35 1.23
N LEU A 91 -12.43 -1.79 1.64
CA LEU A 91 -13.70 -2.51 1.68
C LEU A 91 -14.21 -2.84 0.27
N LYS A 92 -14.10 -1.92 -0.69
CA LYS A 92 -14.50 -2.19 -2.09
C LYS A 92 -13.62 -3.26 -2.74
N VAL A 93 -12.32 -3.24 -2.44
CA VAL A 93 -11.37 -4.24 -2.94
C VAL A 93 -11.69 -5.60 -2.35
N LEU A 94 -11.90 -5.68 -1.04
CA LEU A 94 -12.32 -6.93 -0.40
C LEU A 94 -13.65 -7.42 -0.97
N ASP A 95 -14.64 -6.54 -1.13
CA ASP A 95 -15.93 -6.92 -1.70
C ASP A 95 -15.80 -7.46 -3.14
N ALA A 96 -15.00 -6.81 -3.99
CA ALA A 96 -14.74 -7.30 -5.34
C ALA A 96 -14.05 -8.67 -5.36
N LEU A 97 -13.07 -8.89 -4.49
CA LEU A 97 -12.33 -10.15 -4.40
C LEU A 97 -13.19 -11.28 -3.79
N GLN A 98 -14.00 -10.96 -2.79
CA GLN A 98 -14.64 -11.96 -1.92
C GLN A 98 -16.09 -12.24 -2.32
N ASN A 99 -16.82 -11.21 -2.78
CA ASN A 99 -18.26 -11.30 -3.07
C ASN A 99 -18.60 -11.06 -4.55
N GLY A 100 -17.68 -10.52 -5.34
CA GLY A 100 -17.93 -10.05 -6.72
C GLY A 100 -18.17 -11.12 -7.79
N ALA A 101 -18.40 -12.38 -7.45
CA ALA A 101 -18.55 -13.45 -8.45
C ALA A 101 -19.95 -13.47 -9.09
N GLY A 102 -20.02 -13.19 -10.39
CA GLY A 102 -21.18 -13.55 -11.22
C GLY A 102 -21.10 -15.02 -11.67
N PRO A 103 -22.22 -15.66 -12.07
CA PRO A 103 -22.24 -17.06 -12.52
C PRO A 103 -21.44 -17.33 -13.81
N TYR A 104 -20.96 -16.29 -14.48
CA TYR A 104 -20.16 -16.36 -15.71
C TYR A 104 -18.75 -15.79 -15.53
N ASP A 105 -18.36 -15.46 -14.29
CA ASP A 105 -17.04 -14.92 -14.01
C ASP A 105 -16.04 -16.07 -13.83
N THR A 106 -15.46 -16.50 -14.97
CA THR A 106 -14.43 -17.54 -15.03
C THR A 106 -13.01 -16.99 -14.86
N GLY A 107 -12.85 -15.66 -14.74
CA GLY A 107 -11.55 -15.02 -14.57
C GLY A 107 -10.98 -15.20 -13.16
N PRO A 108 -9.64 -15.14 -12.99
CA PRO A 108 -8.98 -15.08 -11.71
C PRO A 108 -9.49 -13.92 -10.88
N VAL A 109 -9.75 -14.21 -9.60
CA VAL A 109 -10.35 -13.30 -8.63
C VAL A 109 -9.65 -11.93 -8.58
N CYS A 110 -8.33 -11.88 -8.77
CA CYS A 110 -7.54 -10.64 -8.71
C CYS A 110 -7.98 -9.58 -9.74
N PHE A 111 -8.42 -9.99 -10.94
CA PHE A 111 -8.80 -9.05 -12.01
C PHE A 111 -10.12 -8.33 -11.73
N ARG A 112 -10.95 -8.82 -10.80
CA ARG A 112 -12.19 -8.13 -10.39
C ARG A 112 -11.93 -6.75 -9.79
N THR A 113 -10.73 -6.50 -9.25
CA THR A 113 -10.36 -5.22 -8.65
C THR A 113 -10.37 -4.04 -9.62
N VAL A 114 -10.33 -4.30 -10.92
CA VAL A 114 -10.28 -3.27 -11.98
C VAL A 114 -11.59 -2.49 -12.07
N GLN A 115 -12.70 -3.10 -11.65
CA GLN A 115 -14.03 -2.49 -11.62
C GLN A 115 -14.12 -1.32 -10.62
N ILE A 116 -13.14 -1.17 -9.73
CA ILE A 116 -13.11 -0.13 -8.69
C ILE A 116 -12.67 1.22 -9.29
N GLY A 117 -12.12 1.24 -10.51
CA GLY A 117 -11.80 2.49 -11.22
C GLY A 117 -10.57 3.20 -10.65
N THR A 118 -9.49 2.44 -10.46
CA THR A 118 -8.29 2.89 -9.76
C THR A 118 -7.23 3.48 -10.66
N LYS A 119 -6.58 4.57 -10.27
CA LYS A 119 -5.38 5.12 -10.93
C LYS A 119 -4.12 4.46 -10.39
N ARG A 120 -3.46 3.61 -11.17
CA ARG A 120 -2.28 2.84 -10.76
C ARG A 120 -1.21 3.67 -10.03
N SER A 121 -0.79 4.79 -10.62
CA SER A 121 0.32 5.60 -10.11
C SER A 121 0.09 6.13 -8.68
N GLY A 122 -1.15 6.49 -8.33
CA GLY A 122 -1.47 6.93 -6.97
C GLY A 122 -1.52 5.77 -5.97
N ILE A 123 -1.91 4.57 -6.40
CA ILE A 123 -1.85 3.37 -5.57
C ILE A 123 -0.40 2.96 -5.31
N GLU A 124 0.45 2.96 -6.33
CA GLU A 124 1.89 2.66 -6.18
C GLU A 124 2.59 3.64 -5.22
N GLN A 125 2.23 4.92 -5.29
CA GLN A 125 2.69 5.91 -4.30
C GLN A 125 2.16 5.61 -2.90
N GLY A 126 0.89 5.17 -2.78
CA GLY A 126 0.32 4.69 -1.53
C GLY A 126 1.12 3.54 -0.92
N VAL A 127 1.43 2.51 -1.71
CA VAL A 127 2.30 1.38 -1.31
C VAL A 127 3.65 1.90 -0.84
N THR A 128 4.28 2.80 -1.60
CA THR A 128 5.59 3.39 -1.24
C THR A 128 5.57 4.07 0.13
N TRP A 129 4.49 4.79 0.47
CA TRP A 129 4.33 5.40 1.78
C TRP A 129 4.13 4.34 2.87
N MET A 130 3.27 3.34 2.64
CA MET A 130 3.00 2.27 3.62
C MET A 130 4.20 1.35 3.85
N SER A 131 5.12 1.22 2.89
CA SER A 131 6.38 0.49 3.05
C SER A 131 7.37 1.18 3.99
N ARG A 132 7.15 2.46 4.33
CA ARG A 132 8.01 3.20 5.28
C ARG A 132 7.61 2.97 6.74
N ILE A 133 6.49 2.31 7.00
CA ILE A 133 6.02 1.97 8.34
C ILE A 133 6.99 0.96 8.95
N ALA A 134 7.61 1.32 10.09
CA ALA A 134 8.64 0.52 10.72
C ALA A 134 8.06 -0.74 11.37
N VAL A 135 6.88 -0.63 11.99
CA VAL A 135 6.21 -1.76 12.67
C VAL A 135 4.76 -1.87 12.18
N PRO A 136 4.54 -2.41 10.96
CA PRO A 136 3.21 -2.47 10.39
C PRO A 136 2.32 -3.45 11.16
N ASN A 137 1.17 -2.96 11.61
CA ASN A 137 0.15 -3.77 12.23
C ASN A 137 -0.62 -4.59 11.17
N ARG A 138 -1.62 -5.36 11.59
CA ARG A 138 -2.40 -6.21 10.68
C ARG A 138 -3.16 -5.43 9.61
N ALA A 139 -3.75 -4.29 9.96
CA ALA A 139 -4.47 -3.44 9.01
C ALA A 139 -3.51 -2.80 8.00
N ASP A 140 -2.34 -2.37 8.45
CA ASP A 140 -1.28 -1.82 7.58
C ASP A 140 -0.88 -2.80 6.50
N ARG A 141 -0.59 -4.04 6.91
CA ARG A 141 -0.23 -5.13 6.01
C ARG A 141 -1.35 -5.47 5.05
N LEU A 142 -2.58 -5.62 5.56
CA LEU A 142 -3.74 -5.92 4.73
C LEU A 142 -3.94 -4.85 3.64
N SER A 143 -3.92 -3.58 4.04
CA SER A 143 -4.09 -2.44 3.13
C SER A 143 -2.96 -2.38 2.09
N ARG A 144 -1.69 -2.48 2.53
CA ARG A 144 -0.52 -2.48 1.65
C ARG A 144 -0.52 -3.65 0.65
N GLY A 145 -0.83 -4.86 1.10
CA GLY A 145 -0.89 -6.05 0.24
C GLY A 145 -1.98 -5.93 -0.83
N LEU A 146 -3.16 -5.43 -0.46
CA LEU A 146 -4.27 -5.22 -1.40
C LEU A 146 -4.02 -4.06 -2.35
N MET A 147 -3.36 -2.98 -1.91
CA MET A 147 -2.89 -1.91 -2.79
C MET A 147 -1.92 -2.45 -3.83
N LYS A 148 -0.93 -3.27 -3.43
CA LYS A 148 0.02 -3.87 -4.37
C LYS A 148 -0.66 -4.80 -5.37
N LEU A 149 -1.64 -5.58 -4.93
CA LEU A 149 -2.46 -6.42 -5.81
C LEU A 149 -3.18 -5.57 -6.86
N CYS A 150 -3.89 -4.51 -6.44
CA CYS A 150 -4.58 -3.61 -7.37
C CYS A 150 -3.61 -2.95 -8.34
N ALA A 151 -2.49 -2.40 -7.86
CA ALA A 151 -1.48 -1.76 -8.70
C ALA A 151 -0.92 -2.73 -9.75
N THR A 152 -0.70 -3.99 -9.37
CA THR A 152 -0.18 -5.03 -10.27
C THR A 152 -1.17 -5.37 -11.37
N VAL A 153 -2.44 -5.59 -11.03
CA VAL A 153 -3.47 -5.91 -12.02
C VAL A 153 -3.64 -4.76 -13.01
N ASN A 154 -3.70 -3.52 -12.52
CA ASN A 154 -3.77 -2.35 -13.40
C ASN A 154 -2.52 -2.22 -14.28
N LEU A 155 -1.32 -2.52 -13.76
CA LEU A 155 -0.08 -2.51 -14.57
C LEU A 155 -0.16 -3.51 -15.73
N LEU A 156 -0.64 -4.72 -15.47
CA LEU A 156 -0.75 -5.76 -16.48
C LEU A 156 -1.78 -5.38 -17.56
N LEU A 157 -2.92 -4.82 -17.16
CA LEU A 157 -3.93 -4.34 -18.12
C LEU A 157 -3.43 -3.13 -18.92
N GLU A 158 -2.89 -2.09 -18.26
CA GLU A 158 -2.30 -0.94 -18.96
C GLU A 158 -1.25 -1.37 -20.00
N LYS A 159 -0.54 -2.48 -19.72
CA LYS A 159 0.49 -3.02 -20.59
C LYS A 159 -0.02 -3.91 -21.73
N TYR A 160 -1.02 -4.75 -21.47
CA TYR A 160 -1.36 -5.86 -22.35
C TYR A 160 -2.84 -5.93 -22.77
N ASP A 161 -3.75 -5.23 -22.10
CA ASP A 161 -5.15 -5.07 -22.54
C ASP A 161 -5.20 -3.99 -23.63
N THR A 162 -4.91 -4.41 -24.86
CA THR A 162 -4.86 -3.52 -26.03
C THR A 162 -6.24 -3.23 -26.59
N ASN A 163 -7.24 -4.06 -26.26
CA ASN A 163 -8.60 -3.93 -26.77
C ASN A 163 -9.53 -3.16 -25.80
N GLY A 164 -9.10 -2.95 -24.55
CA GLY A 164 -9.75 -2.12 -23.54
C GLY A 164 -10.93 -2.80 -22.85
N ASN A 165 -11.00 -4.13 -22.83
CA ASN A 165 -12.09 -4.89 -22.21
C ASN A 165 -11.82 -5.28 -20.74
N HIS A 166 -10.70 -4.83 -20.18
CA HIS A 166 -10.24 -5.12 -18.83
C HIS A 166 -9.93 -6.59 -18.57
N ARG A 167 -9.49 -7.30 -19.62
CA ARG A 167 -9.08 -8.70 -19.58
C ARG A 167 -7.76 -8.89 -20.32
N LEU A 168 -7.13 -10.04 -20.12
CA LEU A 168 -5.99 -10.48 -20.93
C LEU A 168 -6.43 -11.67 -21.78
N ASP A 169 -6.87 -11.42 -23.01
CA ASP A 169 -7.51 -12.44 -23.83
C ASP A 169 -6.93 -12.55 -25.26
N GLN A 170 -7.55 -13.40 -26.06
CA GLN A 170 -7.10 -13.68 -27.43
C GLN A 170 -7.18 -12.48 -28.37
N TYR A 171 -7.98 -11.46 -28.04
CA TYR A 171 -8.14 -10.25 -28.83
C TYR A 171 -7.04 -9.23 -28.56
N ASP A 172 -6.16 -9.49 -27.58
CA ASP A 172 -5.02 -8.63 -27.28
C ASP A 172 -3.79 -8.86 -28.16
N GLU A 173 -3.19 -7.76 -28.60
CA GLU A 173 -1.93 -7.72 -29.34
C GLU A 173 -0.73 -7.67 -28.36
N ILE A 174 -0.41 -8.84 -27.78
CA ILE A 174 0.70 -8.97 -26.84
C ILE A 174 2.01 -9.20 -27.58
N ASP A 175 2.97 -8.29 -27.41
CA ASP A 175 4.35 -8.36 -27.89
C ASP A 175 5.35 -8.28 -26.72
N PHE A 176 6.62 -8.64 -26.93
CA PHE A 176 7.69 -8.49 -25.94
C PHE A 176 7.88 -7.04 -25.52
N ASN A 177 7.73 -6.14 -26.48
CA ASN A 177 7.96 -4.72 -26.32
C ASN A 177 6.68 -3.93 -26.57
N THR A 178 5.49 -4.45 -26.17
CA THR A 178 4.23 -3.70 -26.29
C THR A 178 4.48 -2.26 -25.82
N ASN A 179 4.56 -1.35 -26.80
CA ASN A 179 5.21 -0.05 -26.65
C ASN A 179 4.14 0.98 -26.31
N ASP A 180 3.64 0.89 -25.09
CA ASP A 180 2.56 1.74 -24.59
C ASP A 180 3.05 3.12 -24.12
N LYS A 181 4.37 3.38 -24.14
CA LYS A 181 5.05 4.59 -23.61
C LYS A 181 4.77 4.90 -22.14
N ASN A 182 3.99 4.06 -21.45
CA ASN A 182 3.39 4.32 -20.14
C ASN A 182 3.79 3.26 -19.10
N THR A 183 4.27 2.10 -19.54
CA THR A 183 4.76 1.02 -18.69
C THR A 183 6.20 0.63 -19.03
N SER A 184 6.88 0.05 -18.05
CA SER A 184 8.24 -0.45 -18.21
C SER A 184 8.30 -1.67 -19.13
N ALA A 185 9.47 -1.96 -19.70
CA ALA A 185 9.70 -3.21 -20.43
C ALA A 185 9.53 -4.43 -19.51
N TRP A 186 9.19 -5.60 -20.08
CA TRP A 186 8.91 -6.80 -19.30
C TRP A 186 10.01 -7.18 -18.29
N PRO A 187 11.32 -7.12 -18.59
CA PRO A 187 12.34 -7.46 -17.59
C PRO A 187 12.25 -6.60 -16.33
N GLN A 188 11.93 -5.31 -16.48
CA GLN A 188 11.74 -4.41 -15.35
C GLN A 188 10.43 -4.70 -14.62
N VAL A 189 9.33 -4.94 -15.35
CA VAL A 189 8.04 -5.36 -14.75
C VAL A 189 8.22 -6.64 -13.92
N TYR A 190 8.88 -7.64 -14.50
CA TYR A 190 9.20 -8.89 -13.81
C TYR A 190 10.08 -8.65 -12.59
N GLN A 191 11.11 -7.82 -12.70
CA GLN A 191 11.97 -7.48 -11.58
C GLN A 191 11.17 -6.81 -10.44
N ASP A 192 10.33 -5.82 -10.76
CA ASP A 192 9.57 -5.03 -9.77
C ASP A 192 8.46 -5.85 -9.09
N LEU A 193 7.86 -6.80 -9.81
CA LEU A 193 6.78 -7.64 -9.28
C LEU A 193 7.28 -8.89 -8.56
N ILE A 194 8.35 -9.52 -9.05
CA ILE A 194 8.77 -10.86 -8.60
C ILE A 194 10.07 -10.84 -7.81
N THR A 195 11.17 -10.34 -8.37
CA THR A 195 12.51 -10.59 -7.79
C THR A 195 13.05 -9.49 -6.88
N GLY A 196 12.60 -8.24 -7.04
CA GLY A 196 13.14 -7.06 -6.35
C GLY A 196 14.61 -6.74 -6.71
N PRO A 197 15.19 -5.65 -6.14
CA PRO A 197 14.55 -4.68 -5.26
C PRO A 197 13.78 -3.62 -6.06
N SER A 198 12.45 -3.58 -5.91
CA SER A 198 11.60 -2.61 -6.60
C SER A 198 11.82 -1.19 -6.04
N PRO A 199 12.06 -0.16 -6.88
CA PRO A 199 12.10 1.24 -6.45
C PRO A 199 10.74 1.76 -5.94
N THR A 200 9.63 1.13 -6.38
CA THR A 200 8.25 1.52 -6.07
C THR A 200 7.67 0.77 -4.87
N GLY A 201 8.51 -0.01 -4.17
CA GLY A 201 8.11 -0.83 -3.04
C GLY A 201 7.56 -2.20 -3.43
N GLU A 202 7.37 -3.00 -2.37
CA GLU A 202 6.93 -4.40 -2.23
C GLU A 202 6.75 -5.24 -3.49
N THR A 203 7.33 -6.44 -3.52
CA THR A 203 7.04 -7.48 -4.52
C THR A 203 5.69 -8.15 -4.25
N LEU A 204 5.20 -8.97 -5.19
CA LEU A 204 4.03 -9.84 -4.97
C LEU A 204 4.28 -10.88 -3.87
N GLU A 205 5.52 -11.30 -3.71
CA GLU A 205 5.97 -12.13 -2.59
C GLU A 205 5.73 -11.45 -1.24
N GLN A 206 6.10 -10.17 -1.12
CA GLN A 206 5.86 -9.40 0.10
C GLN A 206 4.38 -9.06 0.30
N ALA A 207 3.64 -8.79 -0.77
CA ALA A 207 2.19 -8.62 -0.70
C ALA A 207 1.49 -9.90 -0.22
N PHE A 208 1.94 -11.07 -0.68
CA PHE A 208 1.42 -12.37 -0.20
C PHE A 208 1.65 -12.53 1.31
N ALA A 209 2.86 -12.26 1.77
CA ALA A 209 3.19 -12.30 3.20
C ALA A 209 2.30 -11.33 3.99
N ASP A 210 2.09 -10.12 3.47
CA ASP A 210 1.26 -9.10 4.09
C ASP A 210 -0.22 -9.52 4.18
N LEU A 211 -0.78 -10.16 3.15
CA LEU A 211 -2.13 -10.71 3.22
C LEU A 211 -2.22 -11.87 4.21
N ALA A 212 -1.23 -12.78 4.23
CA ALA A 212 -1.18 -13.88 5.18
C ALA A 212 -1.17 -13.37 6.64
N TYR A 213 -0.37 -12.35 6.95
CA TYR A 213 -0.38 -11.74 8.28
C TYR A 213 -1.64 -10.89 8.55
N GLY A 214 -2.12 -10.15 7.55
CA GLY A 214 -3.28 -9.27 7.67
C GLY A 214 -4.55 -10.06 8.02
N PHE A 215 -4.78 -11.19 7.34
CA PHE A 215 -5.97 -12.00 7.51
C PHE A 215 -5.92 -13.00 8.68
N ASP A 216 -4.74 -13.34 9.22
CA ASP A 216 -4.59 -14.34 10.30
C ASP A 216 -5.37 -13.97 11.57
N GLY A 217 -6.22 -14.85 12.08
CA GLY A 217 -6.84 -14.70 13.41
C GLY A 217 -8.33 -15.04 13.45
N ARG A 218 -8.89 -15.58 12.36
CA ARG A 218 -10.28 -16.05 12.28
C ARG A 218 -10.38 -17.26 11.38
N GLY A 219 -11.13 -18.28 11.77
CA GLY A 219 -11.40 -19.47 10.95
C GLY A 219 -10.54 -20.67 11.32
N ALA A 220 -10.24 -21.54 10.36
CA ALA A 220 -9.55 -22.80 10.59
C ALA A 220 -8.03 -22.67 10.41
N SER A 221 -7.27 -23.54 11.08
CA SER A 221 -5.82 -23.59 10.91
C SER A 221 -5.43 -23.92 9.47
N TRP A 222 -4.48 -23.17 8.92
CA TRP A 222 -3.96 -23.38 7.58
C TRP A 222 -2.50 -22.94 7.48
N SER A 223 -1.78 -23.52 6.53
CA SER A 223 -0.41 -23.15 6.18
C SER A 223 -0.34 -22.83 4.71
N PHE A 224 0.16 -21.65 4.39
CA PHE A 224 0.50 -21.23 3.04
C PHE A 224 2.00 -21.44 2.80
N ILE A 225 2.36 -21.68 1.54
CA ILE A 225 3.74 -21.62 1.07
C ILE A 225 3.78 -20.50 0.04
N THR A 226 4.74 -19.59 0.14
CA THR A 226 4.83 -18.50 -0.83
C THR A 226 5.26 -18.97 -2.21
N PRO A 227 4.80 -18.30 -3.27
CA PRO A 227 4.98 -18.74 -4.64
C PRO A 227 6.45 -18.71 -5.10
N ILE A 228 7.24 -17.72 -4.65
CA ILE A 228 8.58 -17.50 -5.22
C ILE A 228 9.69 -18.12 -4.36
N ILE A 229 9.72 -17.83 -3.05
CA ILE A 229 10.82 -18.29 -2.17
C ILE A 229 10.46 -19.53 -1.35
N GLY A 230 9.20 -19.98 -1.38
CA GLY A 230 8.75 -21.17 -0.66
C GLY A 230 8.69 -21.00 0.87
N GLN A 231 8.50 -19.78 1.36
CA GLN A 231 8.38 -19.52 2.80
C GLN A 231 7.01 -19.94 3.32
N THR A 232 6.99 -20.60 4.47
CA THR A 232 5.74 -21.05 5.10
C THR A 232 5.14 -19.99 6.04
N TYR A 233 3.84 -19.73 5.90
CA TYR A 233 3.04 -18.92 6.82
C TYR A 233 1.88 -19.74 7.38
N SER A 234 1.84 -19.88 8.70
CA SER A 234 0.78 -20.63 9.40
C SER A 234 -0.04 -19.71 10.26
N GLY A 235 -1.34 -19.95 10.32
CA GLY A 235 -2.29 -19.13 11.08
C GLY A 235 -3.70 -19.70 11.04
N THR A 236 -4.69 -18.86 11.31
CA THR A 236 -6.12 -19.19 11.26
C THR A 236 -6.86 -18.32 10.26
N PHE A 237 -7.54 -18.95 9.31
CA PHE A 237 -8.13 -18.27 8.15
C PHE A 237 -9.54 -18.77 7.85
N THR A 238 -10.43 -17.85 7.47
CA THR A 238 -11.71 -18.18 6.85
C THR A 238 -11.46 -18.62 5.41
N ASP A 239 -12.36 -19.41 4.84
CA ASP A 239 -12.25 -19.92 3.47
C ASP A 239 -12.01 -18.80 2.46
N ILE A 240 -12.79 -17.73 2.57
CA ILE A 240 -12.72 -16.58 1.69
C ILE A 240 -11.40 -15.79 1.79
N ASN A 241 -10.80 -15.74 2.98
CA ASN A 241 -9.48 -15.14 3.17
C ASN A 241 -8.40 -16.04 2.58
N ARG A 242 -8.53 -17.36 2.71
CA ARG A 242 -7.60 -18.32 2.07
C ARG A 242 -7.64 -18.18 0.57
N ASP A 243 -8.82 -18.12 -0.03
CA ASP A 243 -9.00 -17.98 -1.47
C ASP A 243 -8.40 -16.66 -1.98
N THR A 244 -8.55 -15.57 -1.22
CA THR A 244 -7.94 -14.27 -1.55
C THR A 244 -6.40 -14.35 -1.55
N ILE A 245 -5.80 -14.98 -0.54
CA ILE A 245 -4.34 -15.15 -0.44
C ILE A 245 -3.83 -16.05 -1.57
N LEU A 246 -4.51 -17.17 -1.83
CA LEU A 246 -4.14 -18.11 -2.89
C LEU A 246 -4.27 -17.48 -4.28
N ALA A 247 -5.26 -16.63 -4.52
CA ALA A 247 -5.41 -15.90 -5.78
C ALA A 247 -4.18 -15.01 -6.06
N LEU A 248 -3.68 -14.30 -5.06
CA LEU A 248 -2.44 -13.51 -5.19
C LEU A 248 -1.22 -14.41 -5.45
N GLY A 249 -1.12 -15.55 -4.76
CA GLY A 249 -0.06 -16.53 -5.01
C GLY A 249 -0.08 -17.04 -6.46
N ASN A 250 -1.27 -17.41 -6.94
CA ASN A 250 -1.48 -17.88 -8.30
C ASN A 250 -1.12 -16.81 -9.35
N LEU A 251 -1.46 -15.53 -9.10
CA LEU A 251 -1.05 -14.41 -9.94
C LEU A 251 0.48 -14.33 -10.05
N ALA A 252 1.19 -14.40 -8.92
CA ALA A 252 2.65 -14.36 -8.89
C ALA A 252 3.28 -15.55 -9.65
N ASP A 253 2.76 -16.76 -9.44
CA ASP A 253 3.21 -17.97 -10.15
C ASP A 253 3.05 -17.85 -11.67
N ARG A 254 1.92 -17.32 -12.14
CA ARG A 254 1.67 -17.16 -13.58
C ARG A 254 2.59 -16.11 -14.21
N ILE A 255 2.83 -14.99 -13.52
CA ILE A 255 3.81 -13.99 -13.96
C ILE A 255 5.22 -14.63 -14.03
N ALA A 256 5.59 -15.43 -13.03
CA ALA A 256 6.85 -16.15 -13.01
C ALA A 256 6.98 -17.17 -14.15
N ALA A 257 5.90 -17.88 -14.46
CA ALA A 257 5.84 -18.87 -15.54
C ALA A 257 5.92 -18.24 -16.95
N ALA A 258 5.54 -16.97 -17.13
CA ALA A 258 5.67 -16.27 -18.41
C ALA A 258 7.12 -15.91 -18.74
N ASN A 259 7.94 -15.60 -17.72
CA ASN A 259 9.27 -15.05 -17.90
C ASN A 259 10.25 -15.91 -18.74
N PRO A 260 10.29 -17.26 -18.63
CA PRO A 260 11.17 -18.09 -19.46
C PRO A 260 10.95 -17.99 -20.97
N TYR A 261 9.78 -17.51 -21.42
CA TYR A 261 9.45 -17.35 -22.84
C TYR A 261 9.82 -15.97 -23.41
N PHE A 262 10.04 -14.99 -22.54
CA PHE A 262 10.42 -13.64 -22.94
C PHE A 262 11.73 -13.66 -23.75
N ASP A 263 11.75 -12.93 -24.86
CA ASP A 263 12.87 -12.87 -25.83
C ASP A 263 13.25 -14.23 -26.46
N ARG A 264 12.41 -15.27 -26.29
CA ARG A 264 12.64 -16.61 -26.87
C ARG A 264 11.55 -17.03 -27.84
N ASN A 265 10.28 -16.90 -27.44
CA ASN A 265 9.15 -17.30 -28.26
C ASN A 265 7.94 -16.41 -27.95
N LEU A 266 7.57 -15.58 -28.92
CA LEU A 266 6.48 -14.62 -28.76
C LEU A 266 5.14 -15.34 -28.53
N ALA A 267 4.83 -16.36 -29.33
CA ALA A 267 3.56 -17.08 -29.20
C ALA A 267 3.40 -17.72 -27.80
N SER A 268 4.46 -18.33 -27.27
CA SER A 268 4.45 -18.90 -25.91
C SER A 268 4.38 -17.83 -24.84
N PHE A 269 5.06 -16.70 -25.02
CA PHE A 269 4.97 -15.57 -24.10
C PHE A 269 3.56 -14.98 -24.07
N SER A 270 2.99 -14.64 -25.22
CA SER A 270 1.64 -14.09 -25.33
C SER A 270 0.58 -15.06 -24.79
N ALA A 271 0.74 -16.36 -25.04
CA ALA A 271 -0.13 -17.38 -24.43
C ALA A 271 -0.01 -17.39 -22.90
N ALA A 272 1.21 -17.34 -22.36
CA ALA A 272 1.42 -17.29 -20.92
C ALA A 272 0.86 -16.01 -20.27
N ILE A 273 0.96 -14.85 -20.94
CA ILE A 273 0.37 -13.59 -20.46
C ILE A 273 -1.16 -13.66 -20.43
N ARG A 274 -1.81 -14.19 -21.47
CA ARG A 274 -3.29 -14.37 -21.50
C ARG A 274 -3.77 -15.30 -20.39
N LEU A 275 -2.98 -16.34 -20.08
CA LEU A 275 -3.29 -17.23 -18.96
C LEU A 275 -3.24 -16.52 -17.60
N ILE A 276 -2.63 -15.35 -17.46
CA ILE A 276 -2.60 -14.60 -16.19
C ILE A 276 -4.02 -14.21 -15.75
N ASP A 277 -4.88 -13.81 -16.69
CA ASP A 277 -6.31 -13.52 -16.44
C ASP A 277 -7.20 -14.75 -16.67
N GLY A 278 -6.62 -15.96 -16.73
CA GLY A 278 -7.34 -17.24 -16.71
C GLY A 278 -8.49 -17.40 -17.73
N ALA A 279 -8.54 -16.53 -18.74
CA ALA A 279 -9.54 -16.50 -19.78
C ALA A 279 -9.20 -17.55 -20.82
N GLU A 280 -9.62 -18.79 -20.58
CA GLU A 280 -9.75 -19.81 -21.63
C GLU A 280 -11.13 -19.70 -22.33
#